data_AF-M2ATZ4-F1
#
_entry.id   AF-M2ATZ4-F1
#
_cell.length_a   1.000
_cell.length_b   1.000
_cell.length_c   1.000
_cell.angle_alpha   90.00
_cell.angle_beta   90.00
_cell.angle_gamma   90.00
#
_symmetry.space_group_name_H-M   'P 1'
#
loop_
_entity.id
_entity.type
_entity.pdbx_description
1 polymer ?
#
loop_
_entity_poly.entity_id
_entity_poly.type
_entity_poly.pdbx_seq_one_letter_code
_entity_poly.pdbx_strand_id
1 'polypeptide(L)'
;MGVCFLYAGDAAPGVNEAHYFVKAKNFWQPDWCANDLFASSGKAHATYYWWFGWPTRFLSLNVTAWIGRLVGWSLLAAGLLRLTQAMRMPPMSSVWVMVLWILGIQHGNLAGEWVIGGIEAKVPAYGLVLFGLAEIVQRRWSRGWVWLGAAAGFHVLTGGWSVVAAAIAFWLTERGPKRWRVSQSIADDRSSGQETATGDDVRPAFFSRGLFLGGALSLFGLIPAAAMSWGATDAEQISAARIYAYFRISHHLMPAAFHFDWYIRHSIL
;
A
#
# COMPACT_ATOMS: atom_id res chain seq x y z
N MET A 1 -2.56 -15.08 6.34
CA MET A 1 -1.31 -15.06 7.14
C MET A 1 -0.51 -16.33 6.91
N GLY A 2 -1.08 -17.53 7.14
CA GLY A 2 -0.37 -18.80 6.90
C GLY A 2 0.28 -18.92 5.51
N VAL A 3 -0.41 -18.54 4.43
CA VAL A 3 0.18 -18.51 3.07
C VAL A 3 1.42 -17.60 2.99
N CYS A 4 1.37 -16.41 3.58
CA CYS A 4 2.50 -15.48 3.62
C CYS A 4 3.68 -16.05 4.42
N PHE A 5 3.40 -16.70 5.55
CA PHE A 5 4.42 -17.35 6.37
C PHE A 5 5.10 -18.52 5.64
N LEU A 6 4.32 -19.36 4.96
CA LEU A 6 4.87 -20.47 4.17
C LEU A 6 5.76 -19.97 3.02
N TYR A 7 5.42 -18.82 2.44
CA TYR A 7 6.14 -18.25 1.31
C TYR A 7 7.38 -17.43 1.71
N ALA A 8 7.30 -16.65 2.78
CA ALA A 8 8.32 -15.66 3.17
C ALA A 8 8.79 -15.82 4.63
N GLY A 9 8.68 -17.02 5.18
CA GLY A 9 9.05 -17.38 6.55
C GLY A 9 10.55 -17.57 6.79
N ASP A 10 11.41 -17.14 5.86
CA ASP A 10 12.86 -17.25 6.03
C ASP A 10 13.36 -16.42 7.21
N ALA A 11 14.51 -16.79 7.77
CA ALA A 11 15.11 -16.09 8.89
C ALA A 11 15.26 -14.57 8.61
N ALA A 12 14.97 -13.74 9.62
CA ALA A 12 15.23 -12.31 9.53
C ALA A 12 16.76 -12.02 9.59
N PRO A 13 17.27 -11.05 8.81
CA PRO A 13 16.53 -10.12 7.96
C PRO A 13 16.17 -10.71 6.59
N GLY A 14 14.95 -10.45 6.16
CA GLY A 14 14.46 -10.72 4.81
C GLY A 14 14.64 -9.51 3.89
N VAL A 15 14.02 -9.57 2.72
CA VAL A 15 14.14 -8.53 1.68
C VAL A 15 13.80 -7.15 2.26
N ASN A 16 14.69 -6.18 2.05
CA ASN A 16 14.63 -4.80 2.56
C ASN A 16 14.61 -4.59 4.08
N GLU A 17 14.52 -5.63 4.91
CA GLU A 17 14.42 -5.45 6.37
C GLU A 17 15.67 -4.81 6.97
N ALA A 18 16.85 -5.21 6.50
CA ALA A 18 18.10 -4.58 6.93
C ALA A 18 18.10 -3.07 6.65
N HIS A 19 17.55 -2.64 5.51
CA HIS A 19 17.45 -1.23 5.16
C HIS A 19 16.44 -0.49 6.05
N TYR A 20 15.25 -1.06 6.23
CA TYR A 20 14.18 -0.42 6.97
C TYR A 20 14.44 -0.40 8.47
N PHE A 21 14.89 -1.50 9.08
CA PHE A 21 15.10 -1.57 10.53
C PHE A 21 16.35 -0.84 11.02
N VAL A 22 17.42 -0.76 10.22
CA VAL A 22 18.57 0.08 10.56
C VAL A 22 18.11 1.54 10.65
N LYS A 23 17.36 2.03 9.66
CA LYS A 23 16.78 3.38 9.71
C LYS A 23 15.76 3.56 10.83
N ALA A 24 14.92 2.55 11.09
CA ALA A 24 13.90 2.60 12.13
C ALA A 24 14.52 2.65 13.54
N LYS A 25 15.61 1.90 13.77
CA LYS A 25 16.34 1.95 15.05
C LYS A 25 17.04 3.29 15.22
N ASN A 26 17.76 3.77 14.21
CA ASN A 26 18.37 5.10 14.27
C ASN A 26 17.32 6.22 14.43
N PHE A 27 16.12 6.08 13.87
CA PHE A 27 15.01 7.02 14.09
C PHE A 27 14.64 7.19 15.58
N TRP A 28 14.65 6.09 16.35
CA TRP A 28 14.32 6.12 17.78
C TRP A 28 15.53 6.26 18.70
N GLN A 29 16.75 6.00 18.20
CA GLN A 29 18.04 6.11 18.91
C GLN A 29 19.08 6.75 17.96
N PRO A 30 19.08 8.09 17.78
CA PRO A 30 19.93 8.75 16.78
C PRO A 30 21.44 8.54 16.98
N ASP A 31 21.88 8.36 18.23
CA ASP A 31 23.29 8.08 18.56
C ASP A 31 23.75 6.70 18.06
N TRP A 32 22.82 5.75 17.90
CA TRP A 32 23.12 4.42 17.38
C TRP A 32 23.45 4.51 15.88
N CYS A 33 24.70 4.16 15.53
CA CYS A 33 25.23 4.29 14.17
C CYS A 33 25.20 5.73 13.61
N ALA A 34 25.42 6.74 14.46
CA ALA A 34 25.39 8.15 14.06
C ALA A 34 26.38 8.52 12.93
N ASN A 35 27.54 7.85 12.87
CA ASN A 35 28.56 8.09 11.85
C ASN A 35 28.37 7.25 10.58
N ASP A 36 27.38 6.35 10.55
CA ASP A 36 27.06 5.59 9.35
C ASP A 36 26.21 6.46 8.42
N LEU A 37 26.68 6.66 7.19
CA LEU A 37 26.03 7.53 6.20
C LEU A 37 24.62 7.02 5.84
N PHE A 38 24.39 5.71 5.83
CA PHE A 38 23.08 5.16 5.50
C PHE A 38 22.10 5.30 6.66
N ALA A 39 22.49 4.91 7.88
CA ALA A 39 21.64 4.94 9.06
C ALA A 39 21.23 6.38 9.43
N SER A 40 22.17 7.32 9.34
CA SER A 40 21.95 8.73 9.67
C SER A 40 21.26 9.53 8.55
N SER A 41 21.23 9.02 7.31
CA SER A 41 20.56 9.69 6.18
C SER A 41 19.06 9.92 6.39
N GLY A 42 18.48 10.74 5.49
CA GLY A 42 17.05 11.09 5.47
C GLY A 42 16.11 9.88 5.54
N LYS A 43 14.95 10.11 6.17
CA LYS A 43 14.02 9.07 6.60
C LYS A 43 12.63 9.28 5.97
N ALA A 44 12.49 8.85 4.72
CA ALA A 44 11.27 9.03 3.92
C ALA A 44 10.01 8.39 4.53
N HIS A 45 10.16 7.22 5.16
CA HIS A 45 9.03 6.41 5.65
C HIS A 45 8.75 6.62 7.14
N ALA A 46 8.60 7.87 7.58
CA ALA A 46 8.48 8.22 9.00
C ALA A 46 7.39 7.44 9.74
N THR A 47 6.19 7.28 9.16
CA THR A 47 5.09 6.51 9.75
C THR A 47 5.47 5.05 10.02
N TYR A 48 6.20 4.42 9.09
CA TYR A 48 6.73 3.08 9.31
C TYR A 48 7.75 3.08 10.44
N TYR A 49 8.71 4.00 10.44
CA TYR A 49 9.75 4.06 11.48
C TYR A 49 9.15 4.31 12.86
N TRP A 50 8.09 5.10 12.95
CA TRP A 50 7.40 5.35 14.21
C TRP A 50 6.77 4.07 14.77
N TRP A 51 5.92 3.38 13.98
CA TRP A 51 5.22 2.18 14.43
C TRP A 51 6.10 0.93 14.55
N PHE A 52 6.88 0.62 13.52
CA PHE A 52 7.68 -0.60 13.43
C PHE A 52 9.09 -0.43 14.02
N GLY A 53 9.56 0.81 14.18
CA GLY A 53 10.85 1.09 14.84
C GLY A 53 10.76 1.18 16.35
N TRP A 54 9.62 1.59 16.93
CA TRP A 54 9.48 1.76 18.38
C TRP A 54 9.86 0.49 19.19
N PRO A 55 9.47 -0.74 18.78
CA PRO A 55 9.86 -1.94 19.51
C PRO A 55 11.37 -2.19 19.54
N THR A 56 12.16 -1.64 18.61
CA THR A 56 13.63 -1.80 18.58
C THR A 56 14.32 -1.17 19.80
N ARG A 57 13.60 -0.33 20.57
CA ARG A 57 14.09 0.21 21.84
C ARG A 57 14.17 -0.84 22.95
N PHE A 58 13.39 -1.92 22.83
CA PHE A 58 13.22 -2.93 23.88
C PHE A 58 13.61 -4.33 23.41
N LEU A 59 13.53 -4.57 22.09
CA LEU A 59 13.72 -5.88 21.47
C LEU A 59 14.89 -5.84 20.49
N SER A 60 15.45 -7.02 20.21
CA SER A 60 16.45 -7.15 19.14
C SER A 60 15.83 -6.83 17.76
N LEU A 61 16.69 -6.48 16.79
CA LEU A 61 16.23 -6.23 15.41
C LEU A 61 15.55 -7.46 14.80
N ASN A 62 16.05 -8.66 15.09
CA ASN A 62 15.47 -9.91 14.59
C ASN A 62 14.06 -10.16 15.17
N VAL A 63 13.89 -10.00 16.49
CA VAL A 63 12.56 -10.16 17.12
C VAL A 63 11.59 -9.10 16.60
N THR A 64 12.06 -7.85 16.46
CA THR A 64 11.23 -6.77 15.92
C THR A 64 10.81 -7.03 14.48
N ALA A 65 11.70 -7.60 13.64
CA ALA A 65 11.38 -8.00 12.29
C ALA A 65 10.27 -9.05 12.23
N TRP A 66 10.36 -10.09 13.06
CA TRP A 66 9.33 -11.11 13.13
C TRP A 66 7.97 -10.57 13.59
N ILE A 67 7.95 -9.73 14.62
CA ILE A 67 6.72 -9.05 15.06
C ILE A 67 6.15 -8.22 13.91
N GLY A 68 7.00 -7.45 13.22
CA GLY A 68 6.60 -6.64 12.08
C GLY A 68 6.01 -7.46 10.93
N ARG A 69 6.63 -8.59 10.57
CA ARG A 69 6.11 -9.53 9.56
C ARG A 69 4.75 -10.07 9.95
N LEU A 70 4.59 -10.54 11.19
CA LEU A 70 3.31 -11.08 11.67
C LEU A 70 2.20 -10.03 11.62
N VAL A 71 2.49 -8.80 12.04
CA VAL A 71 1.54 -7.67 11.96
C VAL A 71 1.22 -7.34 10.49
N GLY A 72 2.24 -7.16 9.64
CA GLY A 72 2.06 -6.79 8.23
C GLY A 72 1.31 -7.84 7.42
N TRP A 73 1.67 -9.12 7.55
CA TRP A 73 1.00 -10.23 6.89
C TRP A 73 -0.41 -10.47 7.40
N SER A 74 -0.66 -10.21 8.69
CA SER A 74 -2.02 -10.25 9.23
C SER A 74 -2.88 -9.13 8.66
N LEU A 75 -2.33 -7.92 8.54
CA LEU A 75 -3.04 -6.78 7.94
C LEU A 75 -3.36 -7.03 6.45
N LEU A 76 -2.40 -7.56 5.67
CA LEU A 76 -2.63 -7.98 4.29
C LEU A 76 -3.72 -9.05 4.19
N ALA A 77 -3.64 -10.10 5.00
CA ALA A 77 -4.61 -11.19 4.97
C ALA A 77 -6.00 -10.72 5.39
N ALA A 78 -6.11 -9.88 6.43
CA ALA A 78 -7.37 -9.32 6.88
C ALA A 78 -7.98 -8.39 5.83
N GLY A 79 -7.17 -7.53 5.21
CA GLY A 79 -7.61 -6.66 4.12
C GLY A 79 -8.11 -7.45 2.91
N LEU A 80 -7.37 -8.49 2.51
CA LEU A 80 -7.78 -9.35 1.39
C LEU A 80 -9.07 -10.12 1.69
N LEU A 81 -9.18 -10.72 2.88
CA LEU A 81 -10.39 -11.40 3.32
C LEU A 81 -11.59 -10.45 3.33
N ARG A 82 -11.40 -9.23 3.84
CA ARG A 82 -12.43 -8.20 3.88
C ARG A 82 -12.88 -7.80 2.47
N LEU A 83 -11.93 -7.69 1.53
CA LEU A 83 -12.22 -7.38 0.13
C LEU A 83 -13.00 -8.51 -0.57
N THR A 84 -12.54 -9.76 -0.44
CA THR A 84 -13.25 -10.89 -1.07
C THR A 84 -14.66 -11.08 -0.51
N GLN A 85 -14.84 -10.85 0.80
CA GLN A 85 -16.17 -10.81 1.42
C GLN A 85 -17.02 -9.66 0.89
N ALA A 86 -16.44 -8.46 0.72
CA ALA A 86 -17.13 -7.33 0.13
C ALA A 86 -17.52 -7.57 -1.34
N MET A 87 -16.80 -8.44 -2.05
CA MET A 87 -17.15 -8.90 -3.40
C MET A 87 -18.10 -10.10 -3.39
N ARG A 88 -18.57 -10.56 -2.22
CA ARG A 88 -19.44 -11.75 -2.04
C ARG A 88 -18.83 -13.03 -2.64
N MET A 89 -17.50 -13.14 -2.62
CA MET A 89 -16.81 -14.35 -3.07
C MET A 89 -16.87 -15.45 -2.00
N PRO A 90 -16.74 -16.73 -2.38
CA PRO A 90 -16.67 -17.84 -1.45
C PRO A 90 -15.58 -17.70 -0.37
N PRO A 91 -15.72 -18.32 0.81
CA PRO A 91 -14.80 -18.15 1.95
C PRO A 91 -13.33 -18.46 1.67
N MET A 92 -13.04 -19.38 0.75
CA MET A 92 -11.66 -19.78 0.39
C MET A 92 -11.05 -18.91 -0.72
N SER A 93 -11.81 -18.00 -1.33
CA SER A 93 -11.30 -17.18 -2.43
C SER A 93 -10.13 -16.29 -2.02
N SER A 94 -10.07 -15.80 -0.78
CA SER A 94 -8.93 -15.01 -0.31
C SER A 94 -7.62 -15.80 -0.29
N VAL A 95 -7.68 -17.11 -0.04
CA VAL A 95 -6.49 -17.98 -0.08
C VAL A 95 -5.98 -18.09 -1.51
N TRP A 96 -6.87 -18.41 -2.45
CA TRP A 96 -6.51 -18.53 -3.86
C TRP A 96 -6.05 -17.21 -4.46
N VAL A 97 -6.73 -16.09 -4.16
CA VAL A 97 -6.30 -14.77 -4.61
C VAL A 97 -4.92 -14.43 -4.03
N MET A 98 -4.62 -14.78 -2.77
CA MET A 98 -3.28 -14.59 -2.21
C MET A 98 -2.22 -15.41 -2.94
N VAL A 99 -2.50 -16.69 -3.22
CA VAL A 99 -1.59 -17.56 -3.98
C VAL A 99 -1.36 -17.02 -5.39
N LEU A 100 -2.44 -16.66 -6.10
CA LEU A 100 -2.36 -16.09 -7.44
C LEU A 100 -1.62 -14.74 -7.43
N TRP A 101 -1.82 -13.92 -6.41
CA TRP A 101 -1.10 -12.66 -6.27
C TRP A 101 0.40 -12.89 -6.05
N ILE A 102 0.78 -13.85 -5.21
CA ILE A 102 2.19 -14.24 -5.02
C ILE A 102 2.78 -14.74 -6.33
N LEU A 103 2.11 -15.68 -7.02
CA LEU A 103 2.59 -16.23 -8.29
C LEU A 103 2.69 -15.15 -9.38
N GLY A 104 1.68 -14.28 -9.49
CA GLY A 104 1.65 -13.18 -10.44
C GLY A 104 2.77 -12.17 -10.17
N ILE A 105 3.08 -11.90 -8.90
CA ILE A 105 4.26 -11.12 -8.53
C ILE A 105 5.54 -11.87 -8.90
N GLN A 106 5.71 -13.13 -8.51
CA GLN A 106 6.96 -13.86 -8.74
C GLN A 106 7.32 -14.02 -10.23
N HIS A 107 6.32 -14.26 -11.06
CA HIS A 107 6.52 -14.60 -12.47
C HIS A 107 6.16 -13.49 -13.44
N GLY A 108 5.30 -12.54 -13.04
CA GLY A 108 4.77 -11.47 -13.88
C GLY A 108 5.06 -10.06 -13.40
N ASN A 109 5.90 -9.87 -12.38
CA ASN A 109 6.34 -8.52 -12.03
C ASN A 109 7.09 -7.88 -13.22
N LEU A 110 6.88 -6.59 -13.38
CA LEU A 110 7.77 -5.72 -14.13
C LEU A 110 8.66 -5.06 -13.06
N ALA A 111 9.98 -5.18 -13.17
CA ALA A 111 10.96 -4.59 -12.24
C ALA A 111 11.26 -5.31 -10.91
N GLY A 112 10.96 -6.60 -10.77
CA GLY A 112 11.28 -7.35 -9.55
C GLY A 112 10.47 -6.91 -8.33
N GLU A 113 9.31 -6.26 -8.52
CA GLU A 113 8.46 -5.85 -7.40
C GLU A 113 8.03 -7.05 -6.55
N TRP A 114 7.88 -6.83 -5.25
CA TRP A 114 7.30 -7.81 -4.32
C TRP A 114 6.33 -7.14 -3.37
N VAL A 115 5.41 -7.90 -2.78
CA VAL A 115 4.52 -7.41 -1.71
C VAL A 115 4.72 -8.20 -0.42
N ILE A 116 5.17 -9.44 -0.56
CA ILE A 116 5.38 -10.40 0.54
C ILE A 116 6.84 -10.85 0.45
N GLY A 117 7.52 -10.82 1.59
CA GLY A 117 8.97 -10.97 1.72
C GLY A 117 9.35 -10.51 3.14
N GLY A 118 10.11 -9.43 3.25
CA GLY A 118 10.34 -8.75 4.52
C GLY A 118 9.24 -7.74 4.90
N ILE A 119 9.30 -7.23 6.14
CA ILE A 119 8.45 -6.11 6.59
C ILE A 119 9.07 -4.76 6.23
N GLU A 120 8.41 -4.04 5.34
CA GLU A 120 8.76 -2.68 4.95
C GLU A 120 7.50 -1.81 4.83
N ALA A 121 7.65 -0.50 4.59
CA ALA A 121 6.54 0.45 4.60
C ALA A 121 5.39 0.12 3.63
N LYS A 122 5.69 -0.51 2.49
CA LYS A 122 4.67 -0.84 1.49
C LYS A 122 3.76 -2.00 1.93
N VAL A 123 4.24 -2.91 2.78
CA VAL A 123 3.47 -4.08 3.24
C VAL A 123 2.20 -3.67 3.98
N PRO A 124 2.25 -2.83 5.05
CA PRO A 124 1.04 -2.35 5.67
C PRO A 124 0.24 -1.42 4.76
N ALA A 125 0.89 -0.66 3.86
CA ALA A 125 0.19 0.18 2.90
C ALA A 125 -0.73 -0.64 1.97
N TYR A 126 -0.26 -1.75 1.41
CA TYR A 126 -1.08 -2.66 0.62
C TYR A 126 -2.24 -3.24 1.43
N GLY A 127 -2.02 -3.61 2.70
CA GLY A 127 -3.09 -4.08 3.58
C GLY A 127 -4.19 -3.02 3.75
N LEU A 128 -3.81 -1.78 4.00
CA LEU A 128 -4.74 -0.64 4.10
C LEU A 128 -5.44 -0.34 2.76
N VAL A 129 -4.74 -0.48 1.62
CA VAL A 129 -5.35 -0.35 0.29
C VAL A 129 -6.47 -1.37 0.10
N LEU A 130 -6.25 -2.64 0.48
CA LEU A 130 -7.27 -3.69 0.38
C LEU A 130 -8.51 -3.37 1.24
N PHE A 131 -8.33 -2.82 2.45
CA PHE A 131 -9.45 -2.30 3.25
C PHE A 131 -10.17 -1.14 2.55
N GLY A 132 -9.43 -0.21 1.94
CA GLY A 132 -9.99 0.89 1.17
C GLY A 132 -10.83 0.40 -0.01
N LEU A 133 -10.31 -0.57 -0.78
CA LEU A 133 -11.01 -1.20 -1.88
C LEU A 133 -12.28 -1.92 -1.39
N ALA A 134 -12.23 -2.61 -0.25
CA ALA A 134 -13.40 -3.30 0.31
C ALA A 134 -14.55 -2.32 0.68
N GLU A 135 -14.21 -1.09 1.04
CA GLU A 135 -15.18 -0.01 1.26
C GLU A 135 -15.69 0.58 -0.07
N ILE A 136 -14.79 0.77 -1.04
CA ILE A 136 -15.11 1.34 -2.36
C ILE A 136 -16.02 0.42 -3.18
N VAL A 137 -15.77 -0.89 -3.23
CA VAL A 137 -16.62 -1.85 -3.96
C VAL A 137 -18.05 -1.92 -3.39
N GLN A 138 -18.22 -1.44 -2.16
CA GLN A 138 -19.51 -1.29 -1.47
C GLN A 138 -20.08 0.13 -1.56
N ARG A 139 -19.51 0.98 -2.43
CA ARG A 139 -19.84 2.40 -2.63
C ARG A 139 -19.68 3.28 -1.37
N ARG A 140 -18.96 2.81 -0.35
CA ARG A 140 -18.65 3.58 0.87
C ARG A 140 -17.39 4.44 0.68
N TRP A 141 -17.41 5.29 -0.35
CA TRP A 141 -16.27 6.09 -0.81
C TRP A 141 -15.59 6.92 0.27
N SER A 142 -16.36 7.58 1.14
CA SER A 142 -15.80 8.37 2.24
C SER A 142 -14.92 7.51 3.16
N ARG A 143 -15.29 6.27 3.46
CA ARG A 143 -14.45 5.37 4.27
C ARG A 143 -13.25 4.87 3.48
N GLY A 144 -13.44 4.59 2.18
CA GLY A 144 -12.37 4.24 1.26
C GLY A 144 -11.23 5.26 1.25
N TRP A 145 -11.56 6.56 1.15
CA TRP A 145 -10.56 7.62 1.16
C TRP A 145 -9.69 7.67 2.42
N VAL A 146 -10.28 7.40 3.59
CA VAL A 146 -9.53 7.36 4.85
C VAL A 146 -8.48 6.25 4.82
N TRP A 147 -8.87 5.05 4.37
CA TRP A 147 -7.94 3.92 4.24
C TRP A 147 -6.83 4.17 3.22
N LEU A 148 -7.16 4.72 2.05
CA LEU A 148 -6.17 5.04 1.02
C LEU A 148 -5.22 6.15 1.47
N GLY A 149 -5.72 7.15 2.18
CA GLY A 149 -4.92 8.19 2.81
C GLY A 149 -3.97 7.65 3.87
N ALA A 150 -4.46 6.77 4.75
CA ALA A 150 -3.62 6.06 5.73
C ALA A 150 -2.54 5.21 5.05
N ALA A 151 -2.88 4.53 3.95
CA ALA A 151 -1.91 3.78 3.15
C ALA A 151 -0.82 4.70 2.58
N ALA A 152 -1.18 5.88 2.08
CA ALA A 152 -0.23 6.87 1.58
C ALA A 152 0.65 7.43 2.71
N GLY A 153 0.12 7.51 3.93
CA GLY A 153 0.86 7.85 5.13
C GLY A 153 1.99 6.87 5.45
N PHE A 154 1.78 5.57 5.21
CA PHE A 154 2.85 4.55 5.33
C PHE A 154 3.80 4.59 4.14
N HIS A 155 3.27 4.58 2.92
CA HIS A 155 4.07 4.50 1.70
C HIS A 155 3.44 5.34 0.57
N VAL A 156 4.08 6.48 0.28
CA VAL A 156 3.56 7.50 -0.65
C VAL A 156 3.25 6.94 -2.03
N LEU A 157 4.10 6.08 -2.61
CA LEU A 157 3.85 5.54 -3.95
C LEU A 157 2.65 4.59 -3.96
N THR A 158 2.71 3.48 -3.21
CA THR A 158 1.60 2.51 -3.08
C THR A 158 0.26 3.16 -2.72
N GLY A 159 0.21 3.98 -1.66
CA GLY A 159 -1.03 4.60 -1.24
C GLY A 159 -1.45 5.77 -2.14
N GLY A 160 -0.52 6.63 -2.54
CA GLY A 160 -0.78 7.79 -3.38
C GLY A 160 -1.30 7.42 -4.77
N TRP A 161 -0.68 6.45 -5.44
CA TRP A 161 -1.21 5.92 -6.72
C TRP A 161 -2.56 5.23 -6.55
N SER A 162 -2.81 4.59 -5.40
CA SER A 162 -4.13 4.03 -5.09
C SER A 162 -5.19 5.13 -4.94
N VAL A 163 -4.88 6.28 -4.33
CA VAL A 163 -5.79 7.44 -4.27
C VAL A 163 -6.08 7.96 -5.68
N VAL A 164 -5.06 8.11 -6.53
CA VAL A 164 -5.24 8.57 -7.93
C VAL A 164 -6.11 7.60 -8.72
N ALA A 165 -5.83 6.30 -8.65
CA ALA A 165 -6.61 5.26 -9.31
C ALA A 165 -8.07 5.24 -8.81
N ALA A 166 -8.28 5.34 -7.50
CA ALA A 166 -9.61 5.44 -6.92
C ALA A 166 -10.35 6.72 -7.34
N ALA A 167 -9.63 7.84 -7.52
CA ALA A 167 -10.24 9.07 -8.01
C ALA A 167 -10.74 8.90 -9.44
N ILE A 168 -9.91 8.35 -10.33
CA ILE A 168 -10.32 8.03 -11.70
C ILE A 168 -11.52 7.06 -11.69
N ALA A 169 -11.46 6.00 -10.88
CA ALA A 169 -12.56 5.05 -10.74
C ALA A 169 -13.85 5.72 -10.27
N PHE A 170 -13.79 6.63 -9.29
CA PHE A 170 -14.93 7.41 -8.83
C PHE A 170 -15.56 8.20 -9.99
N TRP A 171 -14.76 8.91 -10.79
CA TRP A 171 -15.26 9.69 -11.92
C TRP A 171 -15.95 8.82 -12.97
N LEU A 172 -15.36 7.67 -13.31
CA LEU A 172 -15.90 6.74 -14.29
C LEU A 172 -17.19 6.06 -13.80
N THR A 173 -17.25 5.67 -12.53
CA THR A 173 -18.35 4.85 -11.99
C THR A 173 -19.51 5.67 -11.42
N GLU A 174 -19.22 6.81 -10.77
CA GLU A 174 -20.24 7.61 -10.07
C GLU A 174 -20.72 8.80 -10.91
N ARG A 175 -19.88 9.29 -11.85
CA ARG A 175 -20.26 10.38 -12.77
C ARG A 175 -20.45 9.93 -14.23
N GLY A 176 -20.13 8.68 -14.56
CA GLY A 176 -20.33 8.12 -15.88
C GLY A 176 -21.79 7.82 -16.25
N PRO A 177 -22.01 7.24 -17.45
CA PRO A 177 -23.33 6.86 -17.96
C PRO A 177 -24.10 5.96 -16.98
N LYS A 178 -25.43 6.14 -16.86
CA LYS A 178 -26.28 5.37 -15.92
C LYS A 178 -26.09 3.84 -16.03
N ARG A 179 -25.78 3.31 -17.22
CA ARG A 179 -25.53 1.88 -17.48
C ARG A 179 -24.34 1.27 -16.72
N TRP A 180 -23.39 2.08 -16.24
CA TRP A 180 -22.22 1.63 -15.48
C TRP A 180 -22.45 1.75 -13.97
N ARG A 181 -23.58 2.34 -13.57
CA ARG A 181 -24.02 2.34 -12.19
C ARG A 181 -24.60 0.96 -11.96
N VAL A 182 -23.86 0.12 -11.25
CA VAL A 182 -24.38 -1.16 -10.78
C VAL A 182 -25.62 -0.83 -9.96
N SER A 183 -26.78 -1.06 -10.56
CA SER A 183 -28.08 -0.84 -9.94
C SER A 183 -28.14 -1.64 -8.65
N GLN A 184 -28.70 -1.06 -7.59
CA GLN A 184 -28.89 -1.68 -6.27
C GLN A 184 -29.79 -2.94 -6.31
N SER A 185 -30.21 -3.42 -7.48
CA SER A 185 -31.32 -4.35 -7.67
C SER A 185 -31.04 -5.83 -7.33
N ILE A 186 -30.04 -6.16 -6.52
CA ILE A 186 -29.81 -7.55 -6.07
C ILE A 186 -30.12 -7.72 -4.56
N ALA A 187 -30.42 -6.65 -3.83
CA ALA A 187 -30.78 -6.72 -2.41
C ALA A 187 -32.29 -6.66 -2.13
N ASP A 188 -33.09 -6.03 -2.99
CA ASP A 188 -34.51 -5.76 -2.71
C ASP A 188 -35.47 -6.90 -3.07
N ASP A 189 -35.02 -7.93 -3.79
CA ASP A 189 -35.92 -8.98 -4.32
C ASP A 189 -36.28 -10.08 -3.30
N ARG A 190 -36.08 -9.86 -1.99
CA ARG A 190 -36.35 -10.89 -0.96
C ARG A 190 -37.09 -10.44 0.30
N SER A 191 -37.49 -9.18 0.42
CA SER A 191 -38.29 -8.77 1.58
C SER A 191 -39.37 -7.78 1.21
N SER A 192 -40.59 -8.32 1.15
CA SER A 192 -41.83 -7.72 1.65
C SER A 192 -42.22 -6.32 1.15
N GLY A 193 -43.36 -6.27 0.48
CA GLY A 193 -44.00 -5.03 0.06
C GLY A 193 -44.21 -4.05 1.22
N GLN A 194 -43.58 -2.89 1.09
CA GLN A 194 -44.16 -1.59 1.43
C GLN A 194 -43.30 -0.54 0.72
N GLU A 195 -43.78 -0.03 -0.41
CA GLU A 195 -43.15 1.09 -1.13
C GLU A 195 -43.27 2.36 -0.29
N THR A 196 -42.27 2.60 0.57
CA THR A 196 -41.94 3.97 0.97
C THR A 196 -40.88 4.48 0.00
N ALA A 197 -41.37 5.17 -1.03
CA ALA A 197 -40.56 5.98 -1.95
C ALA A 197 -39.93 7.18 -1.19
N THR A 198 -38.88 6.92 -0.41
CA THR A 198 -38.02 7.96 0.19
C THR A 198 -36.55 7.51 0.24
N GLY A 199 -36.10 6.76 -0.77
CA GLY A 199 -34.69 6.52 -0.99
C GLY A 199 -34.17 7.57 -1.96
N ASP A 200 -33.85 8.77 -1.49
CA ASP A 200 -32.95 9.64 -2.24
C ASP A 200 -31.74 8.79 -2.61
N ASP A 201 -31.49 8.65 -3.91
CA ASP A 201 -30.38 7.91 -4.47
C ASP A 201 -29.10 8.71 -4.12
N VAL A 202 -28.67 8.64 -2.85
CA VAL A 202 -27.63 9.49 -2.27
C VAL A 202 -26.34 9.19 -3.01
N ARG A 203 -26.02 10.06 -3.96
CA ARG A 203 -24.80 9.93 -4.73
C ARG A 203 -23.62 10.18 -3.79
N PRO A 204 -22.62 9.30 -3.77
CA PRO A 204 -21.42 9.55 -2.99
C PRO A 204 -20.78 10.84 -3.49
N ALA A 205 -20.43 11.74 -2.57
CA ALA A 205 -19.72 12.96 -2.90
C ALA A 205 -18.21 12.68 -2.99
N PHE A 206 -17.56 13.23 -4.03
CA PHE A 206 -16.10 13.15 -4.15
C PHE A 206 -15.42 13.86 -2.98
N PHE A 207 -15.78 15.13 -2.79
CA PHE A 207 -15.35 15.96 -1.65
C PHE A 207 -16.13 15.58 -0.39
N SER A 208 -15.80 14.43 0.17
CA SER A 208 -16.35 13.92 1.41
C SER A 208 -15.43 14.21 2.60
N ARG A 209 -15.98 14.16 3.83
CA ARG A 209 -15.18 14.26 5.06
C ARG A 209 -14.03 13.26 5.09
N GLY A 210 -14.26 12.06 4.56
CA GLY A 210 -13.24 11.03 4.46
C GLY A 210 -12.11 11.34 3.49
N LEU A 211 -12.36 12.10 2.41
CA LEU A 211 -11.30 12.58 1.52
C LEU A 211 -10.37 13.53 2.26
N PHE A 212 -10.91 14.48 3.01
CA PHE A 212 -10.10 15.42 3.80
C PHE A 212 -9.36 14.74 4.94
N LEU A 213 -10.00 13.82 5.66
CA LEU A 213 -9.34 13.04 6.71
C LEU A 213 -8.24 12.14 6.13
N GLY A 214 -8.50 11.45 5.01
CA GLY A 214 -7.50 10.67 4.30
C GLY A 214 -6.34 11.53 3.80
N GLY A 215 -6.63 12.73 3.29
CA GLY A 215 -5.60 13.72 2.93
C GLY A 215 -4.75 14.13 4.12
N ALA A 216 -5.34 14.38 5.29
CA ALA A 216 -4.58 14.68 6.50
C ALA A 216 -3.69 13.51 6.94
N LEU A 217 -4.18 12.27 6.82
CA LEU A 217 -3.39 11.06 7.13
C LEU A 217 -2.23 10.85 6.14
N SER A 218 -2.40 11.19 4.86
CA SER A 218 -1.33 11.03 3.86
C SER A 218 -0.16 11.98 4.09
N LEU A 219 -0.39 13.13 4.75
CA LEU A 219 0.66 14.10 5.09
C LEU A 219 1.76 13.51 5.98
N PHE A 220 1.44 12.51 6.83
CA PHE A 220 2.46 11.81 7.64
C PHE A 220 3.49 11.06 6.79
N GLY A 221 3.15 10.69 5.55
CA GLY A 221 4.07 10.11 4.58
C GLY A 221 4.66 11.16 3.63
N LEU A 222 3.82 12.08 3.13
CA LEU A 222 4.21 13.08 2.13
C LEU A 222 5.21 14.11 2.67
N ILE A 223 4.97 14.65 3.88
CA ILE A 223 5.81 15.71 4.43
C ILE A 223 7.24 15.21 4.65
N PRO A 224 7.48 14.08 5.35
CA PRO A 224 8.85 13.59 5.56
C PRO A 224 9.56 13.22 4.26
N ALA A 225 8.84 12.71 3.27
CA ALA A 225 9.40 12.40 1.97
C ALA A 225 9.82 13.67 1.22
N ALA A 226 8.98 14.71 1.19
CA ALA A 226 9.29 16.00 0.58
C ALA A 226 10.42 16.73 1.33
N ALA A 227 10.45 16.58 2.66
CA ALA A 227 11.43 17.21 3.52
C ALA A 227 12.89 16.79 3.23
N MET A 228 13.09 15.61 2.64
CA MET A 228 14.44 15.14 2.29
C MET A 228 15.14 16.02 1.25
N SER A 229 14.38 16.80 0.48
CA SER A 229 14.94 17.72 -0.53
C SER A 229 14.86 19.19 -0.10
N TRP A 230 14.41 19.49 1.12
CA TRP A 230 14.37 20.89 1.59
C TRP A 230 15.77 21.45 1.74
N GLY A 231 16.00 22.62 1.13
CA GLY A 231 17.30 23.29 1.13
C GLY A 231 18.29 22.77 0.08
N ALA A 232 17.96 21.70 -0.66
CA ALA A 232 18.78 21.22 -1.77
C ALA A 232 18.62 22.14 -2.99
N THR A 233 19.74 22.51 -3.61
CA THR A 233 19.78 23.25 -4.87
C THR A 233 19.21 22.44 -6.02
N ASP A 234 18.78 23.10 -7.09
CA ASP A 234 18.28 22.42 -8.30
C ASP A 234 19.32 21.44 -8.87
N ALA A 235 20.60 21.83 -8.86
CA ALA A 235 21.70 20.98 -9.32
C ALA A 235 21.84 19.70 -8.47
N GLU A 236 21.73 19.80 -7.15
CA GLU A 236 21.76 18.65 -6.25
C GLU A 236 20.54 17.75 -6.43
N GLN A 237 19.35 18.32 -6.60
CA GLN A 237 18.13 17.56 -6.84
C GLN A 237 18.20 16.78 -8.16
N ILE A 238 18.67 17.42 -9.24
CA ILE A 238 18.86 16.78 -10.54
C ILE A 238 19.91 15.65 -10.44
N SER A 239 21.02 15.91 -9.75
CA SER A 239 22.07 14.91 -9.53
C SER A 239 21.54 13.71 -8.75
N ALA A 240 20.84 13.94 -7.64
CA ALA A 240 20.23 12.90 -6.82
C ALA A 240 19.19 12.08 -7.61
N ALA A 241 18.32 12.74 -8.38
CA ALA A 241 17.34 12.07 -9.24
C ALA A 241 18.02 11.22 -10.31
N ARG A 242 19.11 11.71 -10.92
CA ARG A 242 19.90 10.96 -11.91
C ARG A 242 20.56 9.73 -11.30
N ILE A 243 21.21 9.87 -10.15
CA ILE A 243 21.82 8.75 -9.41
C ILE A 243 20.75 7.71 -9.07
N TYR A 244 19.61 8.17 -8.55
CA TYR A 244 18.51 7.30 -8.17
C TYR A 244 17.95 6.52 -9.37
N ALA A 245 17.55 7.21 -10.44
CA ALA A 245 16.89 6.60 -11.59
C ALA A 245 17.83 5.76 -12.47
N TYR A 246 19.05 6.21 -12.74
CA TYR A 246 19.94 5.56 -13.70
C TYR A 246 20.93 4.57 -13.09
N PHE A 247 21.29 4.73 -11.82
CA PHE A 247 22.31 3.90 -11.19
C PHE A 247 21.75 3.01 -10.09
N ARG A 248 20.92 3.56 -9.19
CA ARG A 248 20.45 2.80 -8.02
C ARG A 248 19.30 1.86 -8.37
N ILE A 249 18.30 2.34 -9.09
CA ILE A 249 17.08 1.59 -9.41
C ILE A 249 16.72 1.67 -10.89
N SER A 250 17.72 1.61 -11.77
CA SER A 250 17.50 1.53 -13.22
C SER A 250 16.63 0.35 -13.63
N HIS A 251 16.73 -0.76 -12.91
CA HIS A 251 15.86 -1.93 -13.06
C HIS A 251 14.41 -1.70 -12.60
N HIS A 252 14.07 -0.55 -12.00
CA HIS A 252 12.69 -0.11 -11.70
C HIS A 252 12.20 1.09 -12.50
N LEU A 253 13.07 2.03 -12.87
CA LEU A 253 12.65 3.31 -13.46
C LEU A 253 13.15 3.55 -14.88
N MET A 254 14.04 2.72 -15.41
CA MET A 254 14.54 2.84 -16.77
C MET A 254 14.05 1.63 -17.60
N PRO A 255 12.90 1.73 -18.29
CA PRO A 255 12.37 0.64 -19.11
C PRO A 255 13.40 0.06 -20.09
N ALA A 256 14.27 0.90 -20.65
CA ALA A 256 15.35 0.47 -21.54
C ALA A 256 16.40 -0.46 -20.88
N ALA A 257 16.48 -0.49 -19.54
CA ALA A 257 17.35 -1.41 -18.79
C ALA A 257 16.66 -2.71 -18.38
N PHE A 258 15.35 -2.86 -18.61
CA PHE A 258 14.66 -4.09 -18.20
C PHE A 258 15.01 -5.23 -19.15
N HIS A 259 15.12 -6.43 -18.61
CA HIS A 259 15.28 -7.60 -19.45
C HIS A 259 14.04 -7.80 -20.33
N PHE A 260 14.28 -8.13 -21.60
CA PHE A 260 13.20 -8.30 -22.58
C PHE A 260 12.18 -9.37 -22.17
N ASP A 261 12.62 -10.44 -21.50
CA ASP A 261 11.74 -11.51 -21.04
C ASP A 261 10.74 -11.03 -19.96
N TRP A 262 11.06 -9.96 -19.21
CA TRP A 262 10.11 -9.37 -18.25
C TRP A 262 8.91 -8.77 -18.96
N TYR A 263 9.10 -8.12 -20.11
CA TYR A 263 8.00 -7.60 -20.92
C TYR A 263 7.11 -8.72 -21.44
N ILE A 264 7.71 -9.81 -21.90
CA ILE A 264 6.95 -10.97 -22.40
C ILE A 264 6.11 -11.56 -21.28
N ARG A 265 6.72 -11.85 -20.12
CA ARG A 265 6.01 -12.43 -18.97
C ARG A 265 4.89 -11.53 -18.47
N HIS A 266 5.15 -10.22 -18.36
CA HIS A 266 4.17 -9.24 -17.91
C HIS A 266 3.01 -9.06 -18.91
N SER A 267 3.22 -9.31 -20.20
CA SER A 267 2.17 -9.19 -21.21
C SER A 267 1.25 -10.42 -21.28
N ILE A 268 1.68 -11.56 -20.75
CA ILE A 268 0.94 -12.84 -20.82
C ILE A 268 0.05 -13.05 -19.57
N LEU A 269 0.38 -12.40 -18.45
CA LEU A 269 -0.31 -12.50 -17.15
C LEU A 269 -1.31 -11.35 -16.95
#